data_AF-A0A843BRV8-F1
#
_entry.id   AF-A0A843BRV8-F1
#
_cell.length_a   1.000
_cell.length_b   1.000
_cell.length_c   1.000
_cell.angle_alpha   90.00
_cell.angle_beta   90.00
_cell.angle_gamma   90.00
#
_symmetry.space_group_name_H-M   'P 1'
#
loop_
_entity.id
_entity.type
_entity.pdbx_description
1 polymer ?
#
loop_
_entity_poly.entity_id
_entity_poly.type
_entity_poly.pdbx_seq_one_letter_code
_entity_poly.pdbx_strand_id
1 'polypeptide(L)'
;MSKIKITVVKNFSPEEVFSEKFYKPSGKEITKCWLKEGETFISENGNMPEDFCHHAWFGMYPKVTFIRYGGKFEDWTEEGTDYVACPDGIRPVVFKLEKLPEK
;
A
#
# COMPACT_ATOMS: atom_id res chain seq x y z
N MET A 1 -8.55 -18.79 7.99
CA MET A 1 -8.98 -17.62 7.18
C MET A 1 -7.76 -16.76 6.93
N SER A 2 -7.39 -16.54 5.67
CA SER A 2 -6.20 -15.77 5.33
C SER A 2 -6.42 -14.29 5.62
N LYS A 3 -5.71 -13.75 6.61
CA LYS A 3 -5.69 -12.32 6.93
C LYS A 3 -4.35 -11.72 6.54
N ILE A 4 -4.39 -10.59 5.84
CA ILE A 4 -3.19 -9.81 5.51
C ILE A 4 -3.31 -8.46 6.18
N LYS A 5 -2.34 -8.12 7.02
CA LYS A 5 -2.20 -6.81 7.61
C LYS A 5 -1.49 -5.90 6.60
N ILE A 6 -2.05 -4.73 6.38
CA ILE A 6 -1.53 -3.68 5.52
C ILE A 6 -1.15 -2.53 6.42
N THR A 7 0.13 -2.17 6.47
CA THR A 7 0.63 -1.06 7.28
C THR A 7 1.13 0.04 6.37
N VAL A 8 0.69 1.28 6.59
CA VAL A 8 1.23 2.45 5.90
C VAL A 8 2.61 2.76 6.48
N VAL A 9 3.66 2.56 5.71
CA VAL A 9 5.06 2.74 6.16
C VAL A 9 5.51 4.16 5.92
N LYS A 10 5.26 4.70 4.72
CA LYS A 10 5.75 6.02 4.33
C LYS A 10 4.78 6.71 3.37
N ASN A 11 4.55 8.00 3.59
CA ASN A 11 3.72 8.83 2.72
C ASN A 11 4.52 10.04 2.22
N PHE A 12 4.82 10.01 0.92
CA PHE A 12 5.64 11.03 0.28
C PHE A 12 4.78 12.13 -0.35
N SER A 13 5.21 13.37 -0.18
CA SER A 13 4.74 14.51 -0.96
C SER A 13 5.48 14.57 -2.29
N PRO A 14 4.90 15.23 -3.32
CA PRO A 14 5.60 15.40 -4.58
C PRO A 14 6.92 16.17 -4.44
N GLU A 15 7.00 17.11 -3.50
CA GLU A 15 8.23 17.84 -3.20
C GLU A 15 9.32 16.94 -2.61
N GLU A 16 8.97 15.96 -1.77
CA GLU A 16 9.93 14.97 -1.26
C GLU A 16 10.42 14.00 -2.35
N VAL A 17 9.62 13.74 -3.38
CA VAL A 17 9.98 12.79 -4.46
C VAL A 17 10.74 13.46 -5.60
N PHE A 18 10.29 14.64 -6.02
CA PHE A 18 10.77 15.31 -7.23
C PHE A 18 11.45 16.65 -6.96
N SER A 19 11.46 17.13 -5.71
CA SER A 19 11.92 18.50 -5.37
C SER A 19 11.13 19.60 -6.09
N GLU A 20 9.90 19.31 -6.53
CA GLU A 20 9.00 20.26 -7.21
C GLU A 20 7.54 20.07 -6.76
N LYS A 21 6.71 21.08 -7.04
CA LYS A 21 5.28 21.09 -6.72
C LYS A 21 4.45 20.74 -7.95
N PHE A 22 3.45 19.88 -7.75
CA PHE A 22 2.49 19.53 -8.79
C PHE A 22 1.12 20.13 -8.51
N TYR A 23 0.37 20.44 -9.56
CA TYR A 23 -0.94 21.05 -9.46
C TYR A 23 -1.96 20.25 -10.27
N LYS A 24 -3.18 20.14 -9.75
CA LYS A 24 -4.32 19.60 -10.48
C LYS A 24 -4.72 20.56 -11.61
N PRO A 25 -5.47 20.09 -12.63
CA PRO A 25 -6.08 20.98 -13.63
C PRO A 25 -6.93 22.11 -13.02
N SER A 26 -7.46 21.91 -11.81
CA SER A 26 -8.20 22.93 -11.05
C SER A 26 -7.31 24.00 -10.38
N GLY A 27 -5.98 23.96 -10.56
CA GLY A 27 -5.02 24.85 -9.91
C GLY A 27 -4.68 24.51 -8.45
N LYS A 28 -5.30 23.46 -7.87
CA LYS A 28 -5.02 23.04 -6.49
C LYS A 28 -3.72 22.24 -6.42
N GLU A 29 -2.83 22.61 -5.50
CA GLU A 29 -1.59 21.88 -5.22
C GLU A 29 -1.88 20.42 -4.83
N ILE A 30 -1.05 19.50 -5.33
CA ILE A 30 -1.07 18.09 -4.96
C ILE A 30 -0.15 17.93 -3.75
N THR A 31 -0.76 17.57 -2.62
CA THR A 31 -0.06 17.27 -1.36
C THR A 31 -0.03 15.77 -1.09
N LYS A 32 0.55 15.37 0.05
CA LYS A 32 0.53 13.99 0.56
C LYS A 32 -0.85 13.33 0.48
N CYS A 33 -0.85 12.00 0.39
CA CYS A 33 -2.08 11.22 0.49
C CYS A 33 -2.73 11.40 1.88
N TRP A 34 -4.03 11.12 2.00
CA TRP A 34 -4.79 11.24 3.25
C TRP A 34 -4.46 10.13 4.27
N LEU A 35 -3.87 9.03 3.82
CA LEU A 35 -3.41 7.91 4.65
C LEU A 35 -2.27 8.34 5.58
N LYS A 36 -2.28 7.88 6.83
CA LYS A 36 -1.28 8.29 7.84
C LYS A 36 -0.21 7.23 8.02
N GLU A 37 1.04 7.66 8.19
CA GLU A 37 2.13 6.73 8.54
C GLU A 37 1.81 6.02 9.86
N GLY A 38 1.99 4.70 9.90
CA GLY A 38 1.63 3.83 11.03
C GLY A 38 0.17 3.35 11.03
N GLU A 39 -0.69 3.85 10.15
CA GLU A 39 -2.07 3.37 10.00
C GLU A 39 -2.09 1.93 9.48
N THR A 40 -3.03 1.13 10.00
CA THR A 40 -3.11 -0.31 9.68
C THR A 40 -4.50 -0.72 9.26
N PHE A 41 -4.57 -1.59 8.26
CA PHE A 41 -5.79 -2.17 7.73
C PHE A 41 -5.66 -3.69 7.67
N ILE A 42 -6.80 -4.40 7.67
CA ILE A 42 -6.84 -5.85 7.55
C ILE A 42 -7.62 -6.22 6.29
N SER A 43 -6.95 -6.90 5.37
CA SER A 43 -7.59 -7.58 4.24
C SER A 43 -7.96 -9.00 4.66
N GLU A 44 -9.25 -9.28 4.77
CA GLU A 44 -9.77 -10.61 5.07
C GLU A 44 -10.21 -11.33 3.79
N ASN A 45 -9.73 -12.56 3.59
CA ASN A 45 -10.06 -13.38 2.42
C ASN A 45 -9.80 -12.67 1.08
N GLY A 46 -8.75 -11.84 1.01
CA GLY A 46 -8.37 -11.10 -0.19
C GLY A 46 -9.33 -9.98 -0.57
N ASN A 47 -10.23 -9.57 0.34
CA ASN A 47 -11.08 -8.41 0.13
C ASN A 47 -10.37 -7.13 0.53
N MET A 48 -10.69 -6.04 -0.18
CA MET A 48 -10.23 -4.71 0.20
C MET A 48 -10.77 -4.35 1.60
N PRO A 49 -9.95 -3.77 2.49
CA PRO A 49 -10.43 -3.27 3.77
C PRO A 49 -11.49 -2.17 3.59
N GLU A 50 -12.39 -2.04 4.56
CA GLU A 50 -13.31 -0.90 4.64
C GLU A 50 -12.53 0.42 4.73
N ASP A 51 -13.09 1.48 4.14
CA ASP A 51 -12.49 2.81 4.05
C ASP A 51 -11.09 2.87 3.42
N PHE A 52 -10.69 1.87 2.64
CA PHE A 52 -9.39 1.87 1.97
C PHE A 52 -9.43 2.51 0.57
N CYS A 53 -8.29 3.03 0.11
CA CYS A 53 -8.19 3.65 -1.21
C CYS A 53 -8.21 2.61 -2.33
N HIS A 54 -9.22 2.66 -3.20
CA HIS A 54 -9.34 1.78 -4.37
C HIS A 54 -8.13 1.81 -5.32
N HIS A 55 -7.51 2.98 -5.51
CA HIS A 55 -6.34 3.11 -6.39
C HIS A 55 -5.11 2.39 -5.80
N ALA A 56 -4.88 2.56 -4.49
CA ALA A 56 -3.81 1.84 -3.80
C ALA A 56 -4.08 0.33 -3.80
N TRP A 57 -5.34 -0.07 -3.57
CA TRP A 57 -5.77 -1.47 -3.61
C TRP A 57 -5.48 -2.13 -4.96
N PHE A 58 -5.80 -1.45 -6.06
CA PHE A 58 -5.53 -1.96 -7.41
C PHE A 58 -4.06 -2.36 -7.60
N GLY A 59 -3.13 -1.53 -7.11
CA GLY A 59 -1.69 -1.82 -7.18
C GLY A 59 -1.23 -3.00 -6.33
N MET A 60 -1.81 -3.17 -5.13
CA MET A 60 -1.39 -4.22 -4.20
C MET A 60 -2.15 -5.54 -4.32
N TYR A 61 -3.32 -5.55 -4.98
CA TYR A 61 -4.18 -6.72 -5.08
C TYR A 61 -3.46 -7.99 -5.61
N PRO A 62 -2.61 -7.93 -6.66
CA PRO A 62 -1.86 -9.10 -7.10
C PRO A 62 -0.93 -9.65 -6.02
N LYS A 63 -0.27 -8.77 -5.24
CA LYS A 63 0.65 -9.15 -4.17
C LYS A 63 -0.08 -9.74 -2.97
N VAL A 64 -1.18 -9.10 -2.55
CA VAL A 64 -2.11 -9.64 -1.54
C VAL A 64 -2.57 -11.05 -1.94
N THR A 65 -2.97 -11.24 -3.20
CA THR A 65 -3.43 -12.53 -3.71
C THR A 65 -2.31 -13.58 -3.69
N PHE A 66 -1.11 -13.22 -4.14
CA PHE A 66 0.04 -14.12 -4.14
C PHE A 66 0.40 -14.61 -2.73
N ILE A 67 0.55 -13.69 -1.77
CA ILE A 67 0.87 -14.01 -0.36
C ILE A 67 -0.24 -14.85 0.28
N ARG A 68 -1.51 -14.52 -0.03
CA ARG A 68 -2.68 -15.27 0.45
C ARG A 68 -2.59 -16.76 0.10
N TYR A 69 -2.25 -17.07 -1.15
CA TYR A 69 -2.09 -18.45 -1.62
C TYR A 69 -0.75 -19.10 -1.25
N GLY A 70 0.05 -18.45 -0.40
CA GLY A 70 1.31 -19.01 0.10
C GLY A 70 2.51 -18.78 -0.81
N GLY A 71 2.39 -17.89 -1.78
CA GLY A 71 3.52 -17.41 -2.56
C GLY A 71 4.58 -16.76 -1.67
N LYS A 72 5.85 -17.02 -1.99
CA LYS A 72 7.02 -16.47 -1.30
C LYS A 72 7.87 -15.69 -2.30
N PHE A 73 8.49 -14.61 -1.84
CA PHE A 73 9.48 -13.87 -2.61
C PHE A 73 10.88 -14.22 -2.12
N GLU A 74 11.42 -15.34 -2.60
CA GLU A 74 12.62 -16.00 -2.06
C GLU A 74 13.84 -15.08 -1.93
N ASP A 75 14.03 -14.14 -2.87
CA ASP A 75 15.19 -13.24 -2.92
C ASP A 75 14.85 -11.77 -2.55
N TRP A 76 13.66 -11.49 -2.01
CA TRP A 76 13.20 -10.10 -1.83
C TRP A 76 12.86 -9.74 -0.38
N THR A 77 11.99 -10.53 0.25
CA THR A 77 11.43 -10.21 1.57
C THR A 77 11.28 -11.46 2.44
N GLU A 78 11.15 -11.25 3.74
CA GLU A 78 10.82 -12.31 4.69
C GLU A 78 9.53 -13.03 4.29
N GLU A 79 9.42 -14.31 4.67
CA GLU A 79 8.25 -15.12 4.37
C GLU A 79 6.96 -14.46 4.85
N GLY A 80 5.96 -14.37 3.97
CA GLY A 80 4.67 -13.76 4.27
C GLY A 80 4.68 -12.23 4.33
N THR A 81 5.80 -11.57 4.00
CA THR A 81 5.92 -10.12 3.95
C THR A 81 6.19 -9.63 2.53
N ASP A 82 5.64 -8.48 2.14
CA ASP A 82 6.06 -7.75 0.94
C ASP A 82 5.87 -6.23 1.13
N TYR A 83 6.50 -5.42 0.28
CA TYR A 83 6.30 -3.97 0.25
C TYR A 83 5.76 -3.55 -1.11
N VAL A 84 4.70 -2.75 -1.10
CA VAL A 84 4.07 -2.21 -2.32
C VAL A 84 3.95 -0.71 -2.23
N ALA A 85 4.25 -0.03 -3.33
CA ALA A 85 3.93 1.38 -3.49
C ALA A 85 2.55 1.55 -4.13
N CYS A 86 1.83 2.60 -3.72
CA CYS A 86 0.67 3.10 -4.46
C CYS A 86 1.09 3.37 -5.92
N PRO A 87 0.27 2.98 -6.92
CA PRO A 87 0.54 3.31 -8.32
C PRO A 87 0.53 4.82 -8.63
N ASP A 88 0.11 5.67 -7.70
CA ASP A 88 0.23 7.13 -7.79
C ASP A 88 1.71 7.53 -7.74
N GLY A 89 2.31 7.76 -8.90
CA GLY A 89 3.71 8.13 -9.04
C GLY A 89 4.02 9.58 -8.60
N ILE A 90 3.02 10.45 -8.43
CA ILE A 90 3.23 11.84 -8.04
C ILE A 90 3.40 11.95 -6.52
N ARG A 91 2.68 11.13 -5.76
CA ARG A 91 2.67 11.12 -4.29
C ARG A 91 2.56 9.68 -3.75
N PRO A 92 3.60 8.86 -3.96
CA PRO A 92 3.56 7.46 -3.62
C PRO A 92 3.39 7.26 -2.11
N VAL A 93 2.65 6.22 -1.76
CA VAL A 93 2.52 5.71 -0.40
C VAL A 93 3.08 4.29 -0.39
N VAL A 94 4.00 4.00 0.53
CA VAL A 94 4.59 2.68 0.70
C VAL A 94 3.82 1.93 1.78
N PHE A 95 3.41 0.72 1.45
CA PHE A 95 2.69 -0.19 2.33
C PHE A 95 3.53 -1.43 2.60
N LYS A 96 3.49 -1.92 3.84
CA LYS A 96 3.96 -3.25 4.22
C LYS A 96 2.76 -4.19 4.24
N LEU A 97 2.84 -5.30 3.54
CA LEU A 97 1.90 -6.40 3.57
C LEU A 97 2.46 -7.50 4.46
N GLU A 98 1.69 -8.00 5.41
CA GLU A 98 2.11 -9.05 6.35
C GLU A 98 1.01 -10.10 6.49
N LYS A 99 1.30 -11.36 6.15
CA LYS A 99 0.39 -12.48 6.39
C LYS A 99 0.31 -12.76 7.88
N LEU A 100 -0.91 -12.70 8.44
CA LEU A 100 -1.13 -13.07 9.83
C LEU A 100 -1.29 -14.60 9.96
N PRO A 101 -0.81 -15.20 11.06
CA PRO A 101 -0.97 -16.62 11.31
C PRO A 101 -2.46 -17.00 11.40
N GLU A 102 -2.82 -18.16 10.85
CA GLU A 102 -4.14 -18.73 11.04
C GLU A 102 -4.22 -19.28 12.48
N LYS A 103 -5.13 -18.72 13.29
CA LYS A 103 -5.53 -19.30 14.58
C LYS A 103 -6.57 -20.37 14.37
#